data_AF-A0A7C9HR74-F1
#
_entry.id   AF-A0A7C9HR74-F1
#
_cell.length_a   1.000
_cell.length_b   1.000
_cell.length_c   1.000
_cell.angle_alpha   90.00
_cell.angle_beta   90.00
_cell.angle_gamma   90.00
#
_symmetry.space_group_name_H-M   'P 1'
#
loop_
_entity.id
_entity.type
_entity.pdbx_description
1 polymer ?
#
loop_
_entity_poly.entity_id
_entity_poly.type
_entity_poly.pdbx_seq_one_letter_code
_entity_poly.pdbx_strand_id
1 'polypeptide(L)'
;MIHYKIYQDKRKTSKRKGYWYARAVVDQTYDLEKLAEYMSAHNTPYSKGAIAGVLTDMVACIRELVLEGVAVKIPDLAIFSAGIRSQGVEKLADFTPARDIYQPHLRARASGSLMTARLKHSVRLREYDKYDQSLKDSRKGNKKGKHPANGATPSGPEPGESTATSEGGHA
;
A
#
# COMPACT_ATOMS: atom_id res chain seq x y z
N MET A 1 -11.77 -7.49 11.28
CA MET A 1 -12.28 -6.51 10.30
C MET A 1 -11.10 -5.63 9.90
N ILE A 2 -10.88 -5.37 8.61
CA ILE A 2 -9.88 -4.39 8.15
C ILE A 2 -10.63 -3.16 7.64
N HIS A 3 -10.27 -1.99 8.16
CA HIS A 3 -10.78 -0.72 7.66
C HIS A 3 -9.99 -0.27 6.43
N TYR A 4 -10.67 0.26 5.43
CA TYR A 4 -10.03 0.80 4.23
C TYR A 4 -10.53 2.21 3.91
N LYS A 5 -9.71 2.97 3.21
CA LYS A 5 -10.12 4.24 2.58
C LYS A 5 -9.85 4.20 1.09
N ILE A 6 -10.77 4.79 0.32
CA ILE A 6 -10.64 4.95 -1.12
C ILE A 6 -9.88 6.26 -1.39
N TYR A 7 -8.96 6.25 -2.35
CA TYR A 7 -8.23 7.43 -2.81
C TYR A 7 -8.00 7.37 -4.31
N GLN A 8 -7.86 8.53 -4.94
CA GLN A 8 -7.52 8.64 -6.37
C GLN A 8 -6.01 8.80 -6.54
N ASP A 9 -5.39 8.09 -7.48
CA ASP A 9 -3.99 8.32 -7.85
C ASP A 9 -3.85 9.60 -8.67
N LYS A 10 -3.26 10.63 -8.09
CA LYS A 10 -3.06 11.95 -8.72
C LYS A 10 -1.64 12.16 -9.24
N ARG A 11 -0.74 11.18 -9.09
CA ARG A 11 0.68 11.31 -9.46
C ARG A 11 0.82 11.51 -10.97
N LYS A 12 1.66 12.47 -11.38
CA LYS A 12 1.88 12.80 -12.81
C LYS A 12 2.54 11.66 -13.59
N THR A 13 3.42 10.89 -12.95
CA THR A 13 4.16 9.77 -13.56
C THR A 13 3.37 8.46 -13.61
N SER A 14 2.15 8.43 -13.07
CA SER A 14 1.36 7.21 -13.04
C SER A 14 0.72 6.94 -14.39
N LYS A 15 0.96 5.75 -14.96
CA LYS A 15 0.22 5.25 -16.14
C LYS A 15 -1.29 5.15 -15.89
N ARG A 16 -1.73 5.15 -14.63
CA ARG A 16 -3.13 5.08 -14.20
C ARG A 16 -3.54 6.30 -13.38
N LYS A 17 -3.01 7.48 -13.73
CA LYS A 17 -3.45 8.74 -13.14
C LYS A 17 -4.98 8.88 -13.30
N GLY A 18 -5.65 9.30 -12.23
CA GLY A 18 -7.11 9.44 -12.15
C GLY A 18 -7.86 8.18 -11.70
N TYR A 19 -7.18 7.03 -11.57
CA TYR A 19 -7.82 5.79 -11.12
C TYR A 19 -7.97 5.77 -9.60
N TRP A 20 -8.99 5.06 -9.12
CA TRP A 20 -9.31 4.92 -7.70
C TRP A 20 -8.77 3.61 -7.13
N TYR A 21 -8.24 3.69 -5.92
CA TYR A 21 -7.61 2.58 -5.20
C TYR A 21 -8.08 2.58 -3.74
N ALA A 22 -7.96 1.44 -3.08
CA ALA A 22 -8.15 1.33 -1.64
C ALA A 22 -6.81 1.14 -0.94
N ARG A 23 -6.68 1.68 0.27
CA ARG A 23 -5.59 1.35 1.20
C ARG A 23 -6.15 1.04 2.57
N ALA A 24 -5.52 0.10 3.27
CA ALA A 24 -5.84 -0.18 4.66
C ALA A 24 -5.63 1.08 5.51
N VAL A 25 -6.49 1.26 6.51
CA VAL A 25 -6.36 2.28 7.54
C VAL A 25 -5.77 1.60 8.78
N VAL A 26 -4.67 2.16 9.27
CA VAL A 26 -4.03 1.77 10.53
C VAL A 26 -4.37 2.87 11.52
N ASP A 27 -5.20 2.55 12.52
CA ASP A 27 -5.67 3.53 13.51
C ASP A 27 -4.60 3.87 14.54
N GLN A 28 -3.76 2.89 14.90
CA GLN A 28 -2.69 3.05 15.88
C GLN A 28 -1.59 2.01 15.66
N THR A 29 -0.39 2.31 16.15
CA THR A 29 0.76 1.42 16.20
C THR A 29 1.17 1.23 17.65
N TYR A 30 1.40 -0.02 18.06
CA TYR A 30 1.90 -0.34 19.39
C TYR A 30 3.40 -0.66 19.28
N ASP A 31 4.18 -0.07 20.18
CA ASP A 31 5.55 -0.50 20.48
C ASP A 31 5.53 -1.70 21.45
N LEU A 32 6.71 -2.15 21.89
CA LEU A 32 6.83 -3.31 22.77
C LEU A 32 6.22 -3.06 24.15
N GLU A 33 6.37 -1.86 24.70
CA GLU A 33 5.85 -1.46 26.01
C GLU A 33 4.33 -1.48 26.03
N LYS A 34 3.70 -0.90 25.01
CA LYS A 34 2.24 -0.87 24.90
C LYS A 34 1.67 -2.24 24.55
N LEU A 35 2.39 -3.04 23.75
CA LEU A 35 2.02 -4.43 23.49
C LEU A 35 2.12 -5.28 24.77
N ALA A 36 3.17 -5.13 25.56
CA ALA A 36 3.35 -5.85 26.81
C ALA A 36 2.26 -5.51 27.83
N GLU A 37 1.89 -4.23 27.94
CA GLU A 37 0.76 -3.79 28.76
C GLU A 37 -0.55 -4.46 28.30
N TYR A 38 -0.83 -4.42 27.00
CA TYR A 38 -2.01 -5.06 26.43
C TYR A 38 -2.03 -6.57 26.72
N MET A 39 -0.90 -7.26 26.55
CA MET A 39 -0.78 -8.69 26.83
C MET A 39 -1.03 -9.00 28.31
N SER A 40 -0.42 -8.25 29.22
CA SER A 40 -0.58 -8.43 30.67
C SER A 40 -2.02 -8.31 31.14
N ALA A 41 -2.84 -7.54 30.44
CA ALA A 41 -4.26 -7.33 30.77
C ALA A 41 -5.22 -8.38 30.19
N HIS A 42 -4.78 -9.24 29.26
CA HIS A 42 -5.70 -10.11 28.51
C HIS A 42 -5.45 -11.62 28.70
N ASN A 43 -4.20 -12.10 28.63
CA ASN A 43 -3.98 -13.52 28.32
C ASN A 43 -2.77 -14.16 29.02
N THR A 44 -2.15 -13.50 30.01
CA THR A 44 -0.94 -14.04 30.64
C THR A 44 -0.86 -13.66 32.12
N PRO A 45 -0.36 -14.55 33.00
CA PRO A 45 -0.13 -14.23 34.40
C PRO A 45 1.13 -13.36 34.63
N TYR A 46 1.90 -13.08 33.57
CA TYR A 46 3.13 -12.30 33.68
C TYR A 46 2.87 -10.80 33.75
N SER A 47 3.67 -10.11 34.54
CA SER A 47 3.63 -8.65 34.63
C SER A 47 4.04 -7.99 33.31
N LYS A 48 3.61 -6.75 33.08
CA LYS A 48 4.05 -5.92 31.94
C LYS A 48 5.57 -5.92 31.78
N GLY A 49 6.31 -5.76 32.88
CA GLY A 49 7.78 -5.72 32.86
C GLY A 49 8.40 -7.03 32.39
N ALA A 50 7.91 -8.17 32.88
CA ALA A 50 8.41 -9.48 32.45
C ALA A 50 8.16 -9.73 30.95
N ILE A 51 6.97 -9.38 30.46
CA ILE A 51 6.62 -9.53 29.04
C ILE A 51 7.50 -8.62 28.17
N ALA A 52 7.66 -7.35 28.56
CA ALA A 52 8.49 -6.40 27.83
C ALA A 52 9.95 -6.89 27.71
N GLY A 53 10.51 -7.45 28.79
CA GLY A 53 11.84 -8.06 28.77
C GLY A 53 11.95 -9.20 27.75
N VAL A 54 11.05 -10.18 27.83
CA VAL A 54 11.04 -11.34 26.90
C VAL A 54 10.87 -10.90 25.44
N LEU A 55 9.98 -9.95 25.16
CA LEU A 55 9.78 -9.44 23.79
C LEU A 55 11.01 -8.69 23.28
N THR A 56 11.70 -7.95 24.15
CA THR A 56 12.93 -7.23 23.81
C THR A 56 14.03 -8.22 23.44
N ASP A 57 14.24 -9.24 24.25
CA ASP A 57 15.23 -10.30 23.99
C ASP A 57 14.88 -11.08 22.71
N MET A 58 13.59 -11.38 22.48
CA MET A 58 13.14 -12.01 21.24
C MET A 58 13.53 -11.17 20.01
N VAL A 59 13.36 -9.85 20.04
CA VAL A 59 13.75 -8.97 18.93
C VAL A 59 15.28 -8.97 18.73
N ALA A 60 16.06 -8.96 19.81
CA ALA A 60 17.52 -9.04 19.75
C ALA A 60 17.98 -10.37 19.11
N CYS A 61 17.47 -11.51 19.57
CA CYS A 61 17.80 -12.82 19.03
C CYS A 61 17.41 -12.94 17.54
N ILE A 62 16.24 -12.45 17.14
CA ILE A 62 15.83 -12.45 15.72
C ILE A 62 16.81 -11.64 14.88
N ARG A 63 17.26 -10.48 15.37
CA ARG A 63 18.22 -9.63 14.66
C ARG A 63 19.55 -10.36 14.44
N GLU A 64 20.09 -10.98 15.48
CA GLU A 64 21.36 -11.73 15.40
C GLU A 64 21.26 -12.86 14.39
N LEU A 65 20.28 -13.74 14.55
CA LEU A 65 20.06 -14.89 13.66
C LEU A 65 19.85 -14.46 12.20
N VAL A 66 19.13 -13.37 11.96
CA VAL A 66 18.92 -12.85 10.60
C VAL A 66 20.22 -12.33 9.99
N LEU A 67 21.09 -11.68 10.76
CA LEU A 67 22.39 -11.21 10.29
C LEU A 67 23.36 -12.38 10.01
N GLU A 68 23.19 -13.51 10.68
CA GLU A 68 23.89 -14.77 10.41
C GLU A 68 23.30 -15.55 9.22
N GLY A 69 22.25 -15.03 8.57
CA GLY A 69 21.61 -15.68 7.42
C GLY A 69 20.57 -16.74 7.79
N VAL A 70 20.23 -16.88 9.07
CA VAL A 70 19.19 -17.79 9.56
C VAL A 70 17.82 -17.12 9.46
N ALA A 71 16.85 -17.81 8.88
CA ALA A 71 15.46 -17.33 8.85
C ALA A 71 14.72 -17.76 10.12
N VAL A 72 14.15 -16.81 10.85
CA VAL A 72 13.35 -17.07 12.05
C VAL A 72 11.87 -17.03 11.70
N LYS A 73 11.14 -18.10 12.01
CA LYS A 73 9.69 -18.19 11.81
C LYS A 73 8.96 -18.12 13.13
N ILE A 74 8.06 -17.16 13.25
CA ILE A 74 6.98 -17.18 14.24
C ILE A 74 5.75 -17.74 13.54
N PRO A 75 5.32 -18.97 13.85
CA PRO A 75 4.15 -19.59 13.23
C PRO A 75 2.92 -18.68 13.27
N ASP A 76 2.11 -18.74 12.22
CA ASP A 76 0.90 -17.92 12.04
C ASP A 76 1.07 -16.39 12.07
N LEU A 77 2.30 -15.88 12.19
CA LEU A 77 2.60 -14.46 12.14
C LEU A 77 3.47 -14.15 10.92
N ALA A 78 4.77 -14.43 11.00
CA ALA A 78 5.73 -14.05 9.98
C ALA A 78 6.99 -14.91 9.98
N ILE A 79 7.67 -14.91 8.83
CA ILE A 79 9.04 -15.39 8.66
C ILE A 79 9.92 -14.16 8.44
N PHE A 80 10.91 -13.99 9.30
CA PHE A 80 11.93 -12.95 9.27
C PHE A 80 13.20 -13.51 8.65
N SER A 81 13.75 -12.83 7.65
CA SER A 81 15.00 -13.23 6.99
C SER A 81 15.74 -12.02 6.44
N ALA A 82 17.00 -12.19 6.08
CA ALA A 82 17.72 -11.18 5.30
C ALA A 82 17.08 -11.02 3.90
N GLY A 83 17.09 -9.80 3.38
CA GLY A 83 16.64 -9.46 2.04
C GLY A 83 17.61 -8.47 1.39
N ILE A 84 17.79 -8.59 0.08
CA ILE A 84 18.63 -7.70 -0.71
C ILE A 84 17.81 -7.22 -1.92
N ARG A 85 17.91 -5.92 -2.24
CA ARG A 85 17.57 -5.42 -3.58
C ARG A 85 18.85 -5.10 -4.31
N SER A 86 18.89 -5.50 -5.58
CA SER A 86 20.00 -5.23 -6.48
C SER A 86 19.51 -4.69 -7.81
N GLN A 87 20.43 -4.05 -8.53
CA GLN A 87 20.26 -3.69 -9.93
C GLN A 87 20.94 -4.74 -10.82
N GLY A 88 20.33 -5.03 -11.97
CA GLY A 88 20.94 -5.90 -12.97
C GLY A 88 22.06 -5.19 -13.74
N VAL A 89 23.11 -5.94 -14.06
CA VAL A 89 24.20 -5.53 -14.96
C VAL A 89 24.23 -6.47 -16.17
N GLU A 90 24.73 -5.99 -17.31
CA GLU A 90 24.76 -6.79 -18.55
C GLU A 90 25.82 -7.91 -18.52
N LYS A 91 26.96 -7.67 -17.87
CA LYS A 91 28.07 -8.63 -17.75
C LYS A 91 28.44 -8.82 -16.29
N LEU A 92 28.77 -10.07 -15.93
CA LEU A 92 29.17 -10.41 -14.56
C LEU A 92 30.42 -9.65 -14.10
N ALA A 93 31.38 -9.42 -14.99
CA ALA A 93 32.62 -8.70 -14.67
C ALA A 93 32.37 -7.24 -14.25
N ASP A 94 31.23 -6.67 -14.64
CA ASP A 94 30.87 -5.31 -14.26
C ASP A 94 30.19 -5.25 -12.88
N PHE A 95 29.79 -6.39 -12.30
CA PHE A 95 29.07 -6.43 -11.03
C PHE A 95 29.97 -6.13 -9.84
N THR A 96 29.58 -5.12 -9.04
CA THR A 96 30.25 -4.77 -7.79
C THR A 96 29.22 -4.77 -6.66
N PRO A 97 29.36 -5.61 -5.62
CA PRO A 97 28.40 -5.67 -4.51
C PRO A 97 28.07 -4.31 -3.89
N ALA A 98 29.08 -3.46 -3.67
CA ALA A 98 28.87 -2.13 -3.06
C ALA A 98 28.00 -1.18 -3.90
N ARG A 99 28.01 -1.31 -5.24
CA ARG A 99 27.21 -0.47 -6.15
C ARG A 99 25.87 -1.11 -6.47
N ASP A 100 25.90 -2.40 -6.79
CA ASP A 100 24.77 -3.08 -7.40
C ASP A 100 23.84 -3.72 -6.37
N ILE A 101 24.26 -3.85 -5.10
CA ILE A 101 23.38 -4.16 -3.96
C ILE A 101 23.08 -2.87 -3.20
N TYR A 102 21.96 -2.23 -3.54
CA TYR A 102 21.62 -0.91 -3.00
C TYR A 102 20.71 -0.96 -1.76
N GLN A 103 20.10 -2.10 -1.43
CA GLN A 103 19.22 -2.17 -0.25
C GLN A 103 19.21 -3.54 0.44
N PRO A 104 20.19 -3.82 1.31
CA PRO A 104 20.04 -4.80 2.38
C PRO A 104 18.88 -4.37 3.30
N HIS A 105 17.98 -5.29 3.66
CA HIS A 105 16.84 -5.00 4.52
C HIS A 105 16.33 -6.24 5.23
N LEU A 106 15.60 -6.06 6.32
CA LEU A 106 14.81 -7.12 6.93
C LEU A 106 13.63 -7.46 6.02
N ARG A 107 13.49 -8.73 5.66
CA ARG A 107 12.33 -9.26 4.94
C ARG A 107 11.40 -9.97 5.94
N ALA A 108 10.18 -9.46 6.09
CA ALA A 108 9.11 -10.12 6.83
C ALA A 108 8.06 -10.64 5.85
N ARG A 109 7.76 -11.94 5.91
CA ARG A 109 6.73 -12.59 5.08
C ARG A 109 5.66 -13.21 5.96
N ALA A 110 4.39 -12.97 5.65
CA ALA A 110 3.28 -13.57 6.39
C ALA A 110 3.39 -15.12 6.42
N SER A 111 3.04 -15.71 7.55
CA SER A 111 2.99 -17.16 7.74
C SER A 111 1.61 -17.62 8.19
N GLY A 112 1.27 -18.88 7.89
CA GLY A 112 0.04 -19.51 8.35
C GLY A 112 -1.23 -18.75 7.99
N SER A 113 -2.09 -18.50 8.98
CA SER A 113 -3.40 -17.85 8.79
C SER A 113 -3.33 -16.44 8.15
N LEU A 114 -2.23 -15.72 8.34
CA LEU A 114 -2.04 -14.37 7.79
C LEU A 114 -1.52 -14.36 6.34
N MET A 115 -1.21 -15.53 5.76
CA MET A 115 -0.82 -15.61 4.35
C MET A 115 -1.94 -15.08 3.45
N THR A 116 -1.60 -14.28 2.42
CA THR A 116 -2.58 -13.63 1.52
C THR A 116 -3.63 -14.58 0.96
N ALA A 117 -3.21 -15.79 0.56
CA ALA A 117 -4.11 -16.81 0.03
C ALA A 117 -5.20 -17.25 1.03
N ARG A 118 -4.92 -17.19 2.34
CA ARG A 118 -5.84 -17.54 3.42
C ARG A 118 -6.57 -16.32 3.98
N LEU A 119 -5.85 -15.21 4.14
CA LEU A 119 -6.36 -13.96 4.70
C LEU A 119 -7.58 -13.43 3.93
N LYS A 120 -7.61 -13.60 2.61
CA LYS A 120 -8.75 -13.19 1.76
C LYS A 120 -10.07 -13.88 2.15
N HIS A 121 -10.01 -15.05 2.78
CA HIS A 121 -11.19 -15.80 3.20
C HIS A 121 -11.63 -15.48 4.64
N SER A 122 -10.73 -14.94 5.48
CA SER A 122 -10.99 -14.65 6.89
C SER A 122 -11.24 -13.18 7.19
N VAL A 123 -10.95 -12.27 6.25
CA VAL A 123 -11.11 -10.83 6.43
C VAL A 123 -12.46 -10.33 5.95
N ARG A 124 -13.13 -9.54 6.80
CA ARG A 124 -14.19 -8.61 6.40
C ARG A 124 -13.60 -7.22 6.21
N LEU A 125 -14.06 -6.50 5.18
CA LEU A 125 -13.65 -5.13 4.86
C LEU A 125 -14.77 -4.15 5.23
N ARG A 126 -14.40 -3.00 5.80
CA ARG A 126 -15.31 -1.89 6.08
C ARG A 126 -14.67 -0.56 5.67
N GLU A 127 -15.43 0.29 4.99
CA GLU A 127 -14.97 1.64 4.64
C GLU A 127 -14.81 2.48 5.92
N TYR A 128 -13.72 3.23 6.03
CA TYR A 128 -13.43 4.03 7.21
C TYR A 128 -14.25 5.32 7.22
N ASP A 129 -15.19 5.42 8.16
CA ASP A 129 -16.26 6.42 8.15
C ASP A 129 -15.80 7.89 8.30
N LYS A 130 -14.57 8.14 8.79
CA LYS A 130 -14.05 9.51 9.00
C LYS A 130 -13.66 10.26 7.71
N TYR A 131 -13.89 9.68 6.52
CA TYR A 131 -13.51 10.30 5.26
C TYR A 131 -14.66 11.00 4.52
N ASP A 132 -14.43 12.29 4.27
CA ASP A 132 -15.02 13.24 3.30
C ASP A 132 -16.39 12.89 2.67
N GLN A 133 -17.44 13.55 3.16
CA GLN A 133 -18.80 13.48 2.59
C GLN A 133 -18.86 13.94 1.12
N SER A 134 -17.89 14.73 0.63
CA SER A 134 -17.87 15.23 -0.76
C SER A 134 -17.74 14.12 -1.82
N LEU A 135 -17.16 12.96 -1.47
CA LEU A 135 -17.11 11.80 -2.37
C LEU A 135 -18.44 11.05 -2.46
N LYS A 136 -19.32 11.16 -1.45
CA LYS A 136 -20.65 10.54 -1.48
C LYS A 136 -21.59 11.30 -2.42
N ASP A 137 -21.42 12.62 -2.52
CA ASP A 137 -22.23 13.47 -3.41
C ASP A 137 -21.94 13.20 -4.90
N SER A 138 -20.68 12.93 -5.24
CA SER A 138 -20.27 12.59 -6.61
C SER A 138 -20.83 11.24 -7.11
N ARG A 139 -21.28 10.34 -6.22
CA ARG A 139 -21.90 9.05 -6.60
C ARG A 139 -23.43 9.12 -6.78
N LYS A 140 -24.09 10.21 -6.37
CA LYS A 140 -25.56 10.33 -6.39
C LYS A 140 -26.13 10.97 -7.66
N GLY A 141 -25.31 11.56 -8.52
CA GLY A 141 -25.76 12.27 -9.73
C GLY A 141 -25.57 11.48 -11.03
N ASN A 142 -26.28 10.36 -11.23
CA ASN A 142 -26.70 9.96 -12.59
C ASN A 142 -27.77 8.85 -12.57
N LYS A 143 -29.06 9.21 -12.58
CA LYS A 143 -30.17 8.28 -12.94
C LYS A 143 -31.31 9.01 -13.66
N LYS A 144 -31.45 8.68 -14.96
CA LYS A 144 -32.61 8.81 -15.89
C LYS A 144 -33.05 10.25 -16.26
N GLY A 145 -33.42 10.54 -17.51
CA GLY A 145 -34.15 9.72 -18.47
C GLY A 145 -33.89 9.99 -19.95
N LYS A 146 -34.70 9.35 -20.78
CA LYS A 146 -34.43 8.81 -22.13
C LYS A 146 -35.41 9.43 -23.14
N HIS A 147 -34.86 9.97 -24.26
CA HIS A 147 -35.37 10.02 -25.66
C HIS A 147 -36.70 10.74 -26.01
N PRO A 148 -36.89 11.28 -27.24
CA PRO A 148 -36.96 10.48 -28.47
C PRO A 148 -36.17 10.99 -29.70
N ALA A 149 -36.17 10.13 -30.72
CA ALA A 149 -35.49 10.25 -32.00
C ALA A 149 -36.42 10.80 -33.09
N ASN A 150 -35.86 11.53 -34.07
CA ASN A 150 -35.95 11.27 -35.53
C ASN A 150 -35.76 12.56 -36.36
N GLY A 151 -34.96 12.45 -37.44
CA GLY A 151 -35.25 13.16 -38.70
C GLY A 151 -34.11 13.99 -39.33
N ALA A 152 -33.57 13.45 -40.44
CA ALA A 152 -33.00 14.14 -41.62
C ALA A 152 -31.58 14.77 -41.57
N THR A 153 -30.63 14.07 -42.20
CA THR A 153 -29.47 14.58 -42.97
C THR A 153 -29.90 15.16 -44.34
N PRO A 154 -29.01 15.71 -45.20
CA PRO A 154 -27.67 16.32 -45.01
C PRO A 154 -27.52 17.65 -45.80
N SER A 155 -26.39 18.36 -45.71
CA SER A 155 -25.73 19.04 -46.85
C SER A 155 -24.42 19.72 -46.47
N GLY A 156 -23.32 19.15 -46.97
CA GLY A 156 -22.35 19.85 -47.82
C GLY A 156 -21.26 20.76 -47.21
N PRO A 157 -20.07 20.84 -47.84
CA PRO A 157 -18.79 21.29 -47.27
C PRO A 157 -18.49 22.76 -47.65
N GLU A 158 -17.48 23.49 -47.18
CA GLU A 158 -16.03 23.33 -47.29
C GLU A 158 -15.31 24.51 -46.56
N PRO A 159 -13.96 24.54 -46.49
CA PRO A 159 -13.16 25.29 -45.52
C PRO A 159 -12.55 26.61 -46.05
N GLY A 160 -11.99 27.38 -45.12
CA GLY A 160 -11.11 28.53 -45.36
C GLY A 160 -11.41 29.63 -44.33
N GLU A 161 -10.48 30.36 -43.74
CA GLU A 161 -9.03 30.48 -43.88
C GLU A 161 -8.54 31.35 -42.67
N SER A 162 -7.26 31.21 -42.28
CA SER A 162 -6.34 32.25 -41.72
C SER A 162 -6.84 33.20 -40.59
N THR A 163 -6.11 33.53 -39.51
CA THR A 163 -4.67 33.80 -39.33
C THR A 163 -4.40 34.09 -37.83
N ALA A 164 -3.18 33.77 -37.37
CA ALA A 164 -2.24 34.50 -36.49
C ALA A 164 -2.78 35.39 -35.32
N THR A 165 -2.19 35.45 -34.12
CA THR A 165 -0.80 35.79 -33.78
C THR A 165 -0.48 35.59 -32.28
N SER A 166 0.79 35.26 -32.01
CA SER A 166 1.72 35.74 -30.95
C SER A 166 1.34 35.73 -29.45
N GLU A 167 2.05 34.95 -28.64
CA GLU A 167 3.16 35.37 -27.74
C GLU A 167 2.68 35.88 -26.36
N GLY A 168 3.01 35.18 -25.27
CA GLY A 168 4.13 35.52 -24.37
C GLY A 168 3.51 35.64 -22.97
N GLY A 169 4.09 35.21 -21.86
CA GLY A 169 5.49 35.15 -21.47
C GLY A 169 5.62 35.90 -20.14
N HIS A 170 5.88 35.15 -19.06
CA HIS A 170 6.49 35.52 -17.78
C HIS A 170 6.16 36.86 -17.08
N ALA A 171 5.66 36.74 -15.85
CA ALA A 171 6.44 36.98 -14.62
C ALA A 171 5.90 36.10 -13.49
#